data_AF-A0A0F9G8Z2-F1
#
_entry.id   AF-A0A0F9G8Z2-F1
#
_cell.length_a   1.000
_cell.length_b   1.000
_cell.length_c   1.000
_cell.angle_alpha   90.00
_cell.angle_beta   90.00
_cell.angle_gamma   90.00
#
_symmetry.space_group_name_H-M   'P 1'
#
loop_
_entity.id
_entity.type
_entity.pdbx_description
1 polymer ?
#
loop_
_entity_poly.entity_id
_entity_poly.type
_entity_poly.pdbx_seq_one_letter_code
_entity_poly.pdbx_strand_id
1 'polypeptide(L)'
;VYNKEVYVDEDNKTGNDPNGRMVAVIYVYYNETHLKNVNKALLVAGHAVIYDFDNNEFNPYTWTLYVEYQPTPPPPPPPPPPPPPPPSEKPDLKDRGSDYSGLNTNQVSSGSSYFNIYCDVINIGNASSDAFNVYFLASTDSTITIQDYFIGSDSVSSLEIDSYDDVSWSGTFPSDIPDGTYFLGWIIDSADRIDESNEGNNNAFIASQHLLVDGTPPSTLITFTPKSGSNKIDKYTTFYLSCSDGEGSGVSSIFYKIDNELLIEFNDNFTLKNYYSGTHTISYYSVDDLNNIEEVRVLTINKIDLNYREISTRFNILLVLIAGILVFTFNIVIYKRLKINLKKVLFKNKHEKEAKERIMREEIKYDNDPLINSIVKDLLKCYSDNIIAIYGIGSYFEASLPPNWVKNDLDIILFVKSLDEIPKQDWTEIRYEKKEVNGNHLWLGFNTLEAYQDKNKFSKESFSNYEWNLIDMKHPENSKLLYGVNIQAQLPETDNLIFDYNDVLTRGLYHLEKSLKEKDIFTAMKECSKGIFKLGFYFCIYFDPTFRSTSIIEIGRKLQELSVNRKSIKSLVDFYEDAIIFRITDHYKTEFKELRSDLLSYIFSLLDQGVLHKKMG
;
A
#
# COMPACT_ATOMS: atom_id res chain seq x y z
N VAL A 1 66.90 33.76 15.20
CA VAL A 1 67.09 32.39 15.77
C VAL A 1 66.77 32.44 17.26
N TYR A 2 65.92 31.56 17.80
CA TYR A 2 65.44 31.59 19.22
C TYR A 2 64.93 32.98 19.69
N ASN A 3 64.06 33.63 18.90
CA ASN A 3 63.55 35.01 19.15
C ASN A 3 64.62 36.11 19.26
N LYS A 4 65.84 35.88 18.77
CA LYS A 4 66.85 36.92 18.61
C LYS A 4 67.03 37.27 17.14
N GLU A 5 67.11 38.56 16.88
CA GLU A 5 67.55 39.11 15.60
C GLU A 5 69.03 38.80 15.40
N VAL A 6 69.36 38.34 14.20
CA VAL A 6 70.71 38.02 13.78
C VAL A 6 70.90 38.69 12.43
N TYR A 7 72.01 39.40 12.28
CA TYR A 7 72.38 40.03 11.02
C TYR A 7 73.39 39.11 10.34
N VAL A 8 73.11 38.76 9.09
CA VAL A 8 73.94 37.90 8.26
C VAL A 8 74.48 38.76 7.13
N ASP A 9 75.80 38.87 7.06
CA ASP A 9 76.51 39.51 5.96
C ASP A 9 77.06 38.40 5.07
N GLU A 10 76.40 38.15 3.94
CA GLU A 10 76.76 37.08 2.99
C GLU A 10 77.86 37.56 2.05
N ASP A 11 78.82 36.69 1.76
CA ASP A 11 79.92 36.99 0.84
C ASP A 11 79.38 37.20 -0.59
N ASN A 12 79.34 38.44 -1.03
CA ASN A 12 78.82 38.81 -2.35
C ASN A 12 79.75 38.40 -3.51
N LYS A 13 80.96 37.87 -3.23
CA LYS A 13 81.87 37.35 -4.26
C LYS A 13 81.79 35.84 -4.42
N THR A 14 82.03 35.08 -3.34
CA THR A 14 82.01 33.61 -3.43
C THR A 14 80.60 33.06 -3.25
N GLY A 15 79.79 33.66 -2.37
CA GLY A 15 78.49 33.16 -1.93
C GLY A 15 78.56 31.88 -1.11
N ASN A 16 79.09 30.80 -1.70
CA ASN A 16 79.19 29.47 -1.10
C ASN A 16 80.60 28.87 -1.22
N ASP A 17 81.00 28.04 -0.26
CA ASP A 17 82.23 27.27 -0.29
C ASP A 17 82.17 26.10 -1.31
N PRO A 18 83.28 25.40 -1.62
CA PRO A 18 83.29 24.29 -2.56
C PRO A 18 82.38 23.09 -2.20
N ASN A 19 81.88 23.02 -0.97
CA ASN A 19 80.93 22.00 -0.52
C ASN A 19 79.47 22.51 -0.53
N GLY A 20 79.23 23.70 -1.09
CA GLY A 20 77.90 24.30 -1.21
C GLY A 20 77.38 24.97 0.07
N ARG A 21 78.26 25.32 1.03
CA ARG A 21 77.88 25.98 2.28
C ARG A 21 78.06 27.49 2.19
N MET A 22 77.08 28.26 2.64
CA MET A 22 77.12 29.73 2.62
C MET A 22 78.33 30.29 3.39
N VAL A 23 79.05 31.21 2.73
CA VAL A 23 80.14 31.96 3.34
C VAL A 23 79.56 33.28 3.83
N ALA A 24 79.51 33.46 5.15
CA ALA A 24 78.92 34.65 5.77
C ALA A 24 79.60 35.01 7.09
N VAL A 25 79.50 36.29 7.46
CA VAL A 25 79.82 36.78 8.80
C VAL A 25 78.54 37.06 9.56
N ILE A 26 78.46 36.53 10.77
CA ILE A 26 77.26 36.59 11.60
C ILE A 26 77.46 37.61 12.70
N TYR A 27 76.49 38.50 12.84
CA TYR A 27 76.46 39.50 13.90
C TYR A 27 75.19 39.36 14.74
N VAL A 28 75.33 39.57 16.04
CA VAL A 28 74.19 39.62 16.97
C VAL A 28 74.20 40.93 17.72
N TYR A 29 73.00 41.44 18.01
CA TYR A 29 72.86 42.68 18.79
C TYR A 29 73.54 42.54 20.16
N TYR A 30 74.40 43.51 20.50
CA TYR A 30 75.08 43.57 21.79
C TYR A 30 74.56 44.72 22.65
N ASN A 31 74.47 45.93 22.08
CA ASN A 31 73.86 47.11 22.69
C ASN A 31 73.49 48.15 21.63
N GLU A 32 72.98 49.31 22.07
CA GLU A 32 72.47 50.41 21.23
C GLU A 32 73.46 50.94 20.18
N THR A 33 74.76 50.72 20.36
CA THR A 33 75.81 51.26 19.50
C THR A 33 76.70 50.21 18.87
N HIS A 34 76.52 48.91 19.17
CA HIS A 34 77.41 47.85 18.68
C HIS A 34 76.70 46.51 18.42
N LEU A 35 77.13 45.83 17.36
CA LEU A 35 76.88 44.40 17.15
C LEU A 35 78.12 43.58 17.56
N LYS A 36 77.90 42.34 18.00
CA LYS A 36 78.98 41.38 18.29
C LYS A 36 79.19 40.46 17.09
N ASN A 37 80.41 40.41 16.56
CA ASN A 37 80.81 39.47 15.52
C ASN A 37 80.95 38.06 16.12
N VAL A 38 80.07 37.15 15.73
CA VAL A 38 79.99 35.78 16.26
C VAL A 38 81.20 34.96 15.80
N ASN A 39 81.61 35.09 14.54
CA ASN A 39 82.76 34.37 13.98
C ASN A 39 84.05 34.70 14.75
N LYS A 40 84.30 35.99 15.03
CA LYS A 40 85.44 36.43 15.84
C LYS A 40 85.33 35.97 17.29
N ALA A 41 84.12 35.95 17.86
CA ALA A 41 83.90 35.45 19.22
C ALA A 41 84.23 33.96 19.36
N LEU A 42 83.84 33.14 18.38
CA LEU A 42 84.16 31.70 18.35
C LEU A 42 85.67 31.47 18.21
N LEU A 43 86.36 32.27 17.40
CA LEU A 43 87.82 32.22 17.28
C LEU A 43 88.52 32.55 18.60
N VAL A 44 88.13 33.65 19.27
CA VAL A 44 88.73 34.07 20.56
C VAL A 44 88.44 33.06 21.67
N ALA A 45 87.27 32.41 21.65
CA ALA A 45 86.92 31.36 22.59
C ALA A 45 87.62 30.00 22.30
N GLY A 46 88.39 29.90 21.22
CA GLY A 46 89.09 28.66 20.84
C GLY A 46 88.20 27.60 20.20
N HIS A 47 86.98 27.97 19.79
CA HIS A 47 86.01 27.06 19.16
C HIS A 47 86.12 27.06 17.62
N ALA A 48 86.87 27.98 17.04
CA ALA A 48 87.08 28.07 15.61
C ALA A 48 88.55 28.40 15.28
N VAL A 49 88.97 28.09 14.06
CA VAL A 49 90.26 28.48 13.48
C VAL A 49 90.03 29.31 12.23
N ILE A 50 90.99 30.16 11.87
CA ILE A 50 90.91 30.94 10.62
C ILE A 50 91.26 30.04 9.44
N TYR A 51 90.37 30.02 8.45
CA TYR A 51 90.65 29.57 7.10
C TYR A 51 90.16 30.68 6.16
N ASP A 52 91.08 31.31 5.44
CA ASP A 52 90.76 32.43 4.54
C ASP A 52 90.74 31.93 3.10
N PHE A 53 89.68 32.28 2.36
CA PHE A 53 89.52 31.85 0.97
C PHE A 53 90.09 32.93 0.05
N ASP A 54 90.87 32.53 -0.94
CA ASP A 54 91.54 33.47 -1.86
C ASP A 54 90.57 34.36 -2.69
N ASN A 55 89.26 34.05 -2.70
CA ASN A 55 88.25 34.73 -3.51
C ASN A 55 87.01 35.22 -2.74
N ASN A 56 87.11 35.47 -1.43
CA ASN A 56 86.01 36.06 -0.65
C ASN A 56 86.12 37.60 -0.59
N GLU A 57 85.07 38.27 -0.08
CA GLU A 57 85.14 39.70 0.25
C GLU A 57 85.63 39.99 1.68
N PHE A 58 85.74 38.97 2.52
CA PHE A 58 86.02 39.14 3.94
C PHE A 58 87.49 38.89 4.31
N ASN A 59 88.08 39.79 5.10
CA ASN A 59 89.39 39.54 5.71
C ASN A 59 89.24 39.19 7.20
N PRO A 60 89.36 37.91 7.61
CA PRO A 60 89.17 37.50 9.00
C PRO A 60 90.23 38.04 9.97
N TYR A 61 91.39 38.47 9.46
CA TYR A 61 92.46 39.05 10.26
C TYR A 61 92.16 40.49 10.70
N THR A 62 91.25 41.19 10.02
CA THR A 62 90.84 42.55 10.38
C THR A 62 89.57 42.60 11.23
N TRP A 63 88.92 41.47 11.48
CA TRP A 63 87.69 41.44 12.28
C TRP A 63 87.93 41.80 13.75
N THR A 64 87.08 42.68 14.27
CA THR A 64 86.95 43.02 15.69
C THR A 64 85.82 42.23 16.34
N LEU A 65 85.87 42.06 17.68
CA LEU A 65 84.83 41.34 18.41
C LEU A 65 83.49 42.10 18.42
N TYR A 66 83.56 43.43 18.37
CA TYR A 66 82.43 44.34 18.32
C TYR A 66 82.61 45.29 17.14
N VAL A 67 81.53 45.53 16.40
CA VAL A 67 81.46 46.47 15.29
C VAL A 67 80.42 47.53 15.61
N GLU A 68 80.68 48.79 15.24
CA GLU A 68 79.74 49.87 15.47
C GLU A 68 78.42 49.61 14.75
N TYR A 69 77.32 49.83 15.48
CA TYR A 69 75.95 49.77 15.01
C TYR A 69 75.40 51.19 15.07
N GLN A 70 75.25 51.80 13.89
CA GLN A 70 74.59 53.08 13.75
C GLN A 70 73.17 52.82 13.26
N PRO A 71 72.13 52.89 14.11
CA PRO A 71 70.77 52.90 13.62
C PRO A 71 70.61 54.15 12.75
N THR A 72 70.14 53.98 11.51
CA THR A 72 69.90 55.11 10.60
C THR A 72 68.93 56.11 11.25
N PRO A 73 69.26 57.42 11.32
CA PRO A 73 68.31 58.43 11.80
C PRO A 73 67.09 58.48 10.88
N PRO A 74 65.88 58.77 11.40
CA PRO A 74 64.68 58.83 10.58
C PRO A 74 64.80 59.94 9.51
N PRO A 75 64.30 59.71 8.29
CA PRO A 75 64.34 60.71 7.21
C PRO A 75 63.48 61.95 7.54
N PRO A 76 63.73 63.12 6.90
CA PRO A 76 62.85 64.28 7.00
C PRO A 76 61.42 63.91 6.56
N PRO A 77 60.38 64.59 7.08
CA PRO A 77 59.01 64.20 6.80
C PRO A 77 58.74 64.24 5.29
N PRO A 78 58.26 63.13 4.69
CA PRO A 78 57.82 63.14 3.30
C PRO A 78 56.62 64.09 3.15
N PRO A 79 56.28 64.56 1.91
CA PRO A 79 54.92 65.03 1.68
C PRO A 79 53.95 63.99 2.26
N PRO A 80 52.79 64.40 2.82
CA PRO A 80 51.85 63.42 3.36
C PRO A 80 51.71 62.32 2.31
N PRO A 81 51.87 61.04 2.69
CA PRO A 81 51.58 59.97 1.74
C PRO A 81 50.23 60.32 1.13
N PRO A 82 50.01 60.09 -0.19
CA PRO A 82 48.63 60.07 -0.66
C PRO A 82 47.88 59.24 0.38
N PRO A 83 46.72 59.72 0.88
CA PRO A 83 45.98 58.98 1.89
C PRO A 83 46.02 57.52 1.44
N PRO A 84 46.31 56.55 2.35
CA PRO A 84 46.26 55.15 1.97
C PRO A 84 45.01 55.01 1.11
N PRO A 85 45.11 54.42 -0.11
CA PRO A 85 43.95 54.32 -0.97
C PRO A 85 42.80 53.91 -0.06
N PRO A 86 41.68 54.66 -0.04
CA PRO A 86 40.61 54.41 0.91
C PRO A 86 40.42 52.90 0.98
N PRO A 87 40.39 52.30 2.20
CA PRO A 87 40.39 50.84 2.34
C PRO A 87 39.44 50.30 1.31
N SER A 88 39.97 49.50 0.37
CA SER A 88 39.26 49.17 -0.88
C SER A 88 37.83 48.80 -0.52
N GLU A 89 36.89 49.68 -0.85
CA GLU A 89 35.48 49.45 -0.56
C GLU A 89 35.08 48.29 -1.45
N LYS A 90 34.86 47.13 -0.83
CA LYS A 90 34.54 45.88 -1.52
C LYS A 90 33.34 45.23 -0.84
N PRO A 91 32.42 44.65 -1.61
CA PRO A 91 31.42 43.74 -1.06
C PRO A 91 32.08 42.50 -0.45
N ASP A 92 31.33 41.78 0.38
CA ASP A 92 31.66 40.45 0.91
C ASP A 92 30.34 39.67 1.01
N LEU A 93 30.03 38.99 -0.08
CA LEU A 93 28.83 38.23 -0.34
C LEU A 93 29.00 36.83 0.24
N LYS A 94 28.07 36.40 1.06
CA LYS A 94 28.14 35.05 1.62
C LYS A 94 26.77 34.50 1.95
N ASP A 95 26.74 33.21 2.22
CA ASP A 95 25.60 32.56 2.83
C ASP A 95 25.26 33.18 4.20
N ARG A 96 23.97 33.46 4.40
CA ARG A 96 23.46 34.01 5.66
C ARG A 96 23.36 32.95 6.77
N GLY A 97 23.38 31.66 6.40
CA GLY A 97 23.44 30.53 7.33
C GLY A 97 22.29 29.55 7.17
N SER A 98 22.43 28.38 7.80
CA SER A 98 21.53 27.23 7.64
C SER A 98 20.06 27.49 7.97
N ASP A 99 19.77 28.45 8.85
CA ASP A 99 18.38 28.83 9.22
C ASP A 99 17.63 29.54 8.08
N TYR A 100 18.36 30.01 7.06
CA TYR A 100 17.87 30.79 5.93
C TYR A 100 18.07 30.06 4.59
N SER A 101 18.10 28.73 4.63
CA SER A 101 18.24 27.90 3.44
C SER A 101 17.40 26.66 3.57
N GLY A 102 17.02 26.08 2.44
CA GLY A 102 16.20 24.88 2.46
C GLY A 102 15.81 24.38 1.08
N LEU A 103 15.03 23.32 1.12
CA LEU A 103 14.54 22.61 -0.05
C LEU A 103 13.16 22.01 0.24
N ASN A 104 12.39 21.70 -0.79
CA ASN A 104 11.00 21.23 -0.64
C ASN A 104 10.87 19.70 -0.40
N THR A 105 11.84 18.90 -0.84
CA THR A 105 11.86 17.43 -0.71
C THR A 105 13.27 16.87 -0.61
N ASN A 106 13.48 15.81 0.17
CA ASN A 106 14.76 15.13 0.31
C ASN A 106 14.99 13.98 -0.70
N GLN A 107 14.03 13.73 -1.60
CA GLN A 107 14.14 12.72 -2.67
C GLN A 107 13.51 13.25 -3.97
N VAL A 108 14.13 12.94 -5.12
CA VAL A 108 13.67 13.33 -6.46
C VAL A 108 14.00 12.27 -7.51
N SER A 109 13.13 12.16 -8.52
CA SER A 109 13.40 11.43 -9.77
C SER A 109 13.90 12.41 -10.83
N SER A 110 15.03 12.07 -11.44
CA SER A 110 15.72 12.89 -12.43
C SER A 110 14.82 13.17 -13.64
N GLY A 111 14.76 14.43 -14.07
CA GLY A 111 13.93 14.86 -15.20
C GLY A 111 12.42 14.88 -14.95
N SER A 112 11.92 14.50 -13.76
CA SER A 112 10.49 14.31 -13.51
C SER A 112 9.98 15.08 -12.29
N SER A 113 10.69 15.02 -11.16
CA SER A 113 10.22 15.65 -9.91
C SER A 113 10.28 17.17 -9.98
N TYR A 114 9.27 17.83 -9.41
CA TYR A 114 9.35 19.26 -9.12
C TYR A 114 10.24 19.49 -7.89
N PHE A 115 11.23 20.34 -8.03
CA PHE A 115 12.23 20.62 -7.01
C PHE A 115 12.36 22.13 -6.80
N ASN A 116 12.54 22.53 -5.54
CA ASN A 116 12.85 23.90 -5.14
C ASN A 116 13.95 23.88 -4.08
N ILE A 117 14.93 24.75 -4.28
CA ILE A 117 16.03 25.03 -3.36
C ILE A 117 16.19 26.54 -3.22
N TYR A 118 16.51 27.00 -2.02
CA TYR A 118 16.68 28.43 -1.73
C TYR A 118 17.74 28.66 -0.64
N CYS A 119 18.30 29.88 -0.66
CA CYS A 119 19.21 30.40 0.35
C CYS A 119 19.17 31.92 0.41
N ASP A 120 19.41 32.51 1.57
CA ASP A 120 19.66 33.95 1.69
C ASP A 120 21.15 34.25 1.45
N VAL A 121 21.41 35.24 0.60
CA VAL A 121 22.74 35.82 0.40
C VAL A 121 22.81 37.14 1.13
N ILE A 122 23.87 37.38 1.91
CA ILE A 122 24.11 38.63 2.66
C ILE A 122 25.42 39.29 2.22
N ASN A 123 25.41 40.62 2.10
CA ASN A 123 26.63 41.41 1.91
C ASN A 123 27.12 41.98 3.25
N ILE A 124 28.20 41.42 3.80
CA ILE A 124 28.84 41.86 5.04
C ILE A 124 30.07 42.73 4.80
N GLY A 125 30.31 43.14 3.55
CA GLY A 125 31.41 43.99 3.14
C GLY A 125 31.17 45.46 3.49
N ASN A 126 31.98 46.34 2.90
CA ASN A 126 31.86 47.78 3.11
C ASN A 126 31.53 48.57 1.83
N ALA A 127 31.07 47.87 0.78
CA ALA A 127 30.55 48.44 -0.46
C ALA A 127 29.33 47.66 -0.95
N SER A 128 28.47 48.28 -1.76
CA SER A 128 27.41 47.57 -2.49
C SER A 128 28.02 46.68 -3.59
N SER A 129 27.38 45.55 -3.89
CA SER A 129 27.77 44.72 -5.04
C SER A 129 27.10 45.18 -6.33
N ASP A 130 27.78 44.96 -7.47
CA ASP A 130 27.11 44.90 -8.77
C ASP A 130 26.27 43.61 -8.89
N ALA A 131 25.67 43.37 -10.06
CA ALA A 131 24.89 42.17 -10.33
C ALA A 131 25.76 40.90 -10.38
N PHE A 132 25.30 39.83 -9.73
CA PHE A 132 25.98 38.53 -9.69
C PHE A 132 24.99 37.37 -9.83
N ASN A 133 25.51 36.17 -10.09
CA ASN A 133 24.69 34.95 -10.22
C ASN A 133 25.02 33.97 -9.12
N VAL A 134 23.99 33.31 -8.60
CA VAL A 134 24.12 32.19 -7.67
C VAL A 134 23.81 30.92 -8.42
N TYR A 135 24.73 29.95 -8.39
CA TYR A 135 24.51 28.61 -8.94
C TYR A 135 24.12 27.66 -7.82
N PHE A 136 23.08 26.86 -8.04
CA PHE A 136 22.69 25.74 -7.18
C PHE A 136 23.23 24.45 -7.77
N LEU A 137 23.92 23.64 -6.95
CA LEU A 137 24.62 22.44 -7.40
C LEU A 137 24.37 21.24 -6.48
N ALA A 138 24.47 20.04 -7.06
CA ALA A 138 24.47 18.75 -6.37
C ALA A 138 25.89 18.15 -6.40
N SER A 139 26.50 18.02 -5.22
CA SER A 139 27.85 17.47 -5.03
C SER A 139 27.82 16.10 -4.37
N THR A 140 28.84 15.28 -4.63
CA THR A 140 29.02 13.98 -3.96
C THR A 140 29.72 14.09 -2.61
N ASP A 141 30.24 15.28 -2.25
CA ASP A 141 30.86 15.54 -0.97
C ASP A 141 30.47 16.93 -0.42
N SER A 142 30.97 17.29 0.77
CA SER A 142 30.60 18.53 1.46
C SER A 142 31.27 19.79 0.88
N THR A 143 31.98 19.69 -0.24
CA THR A 143 32.72 20.78 -0.89
C THR A 143 32.05 21.14 -2.20
N ILE A 144 31.30 22.23 -2.22
CA ILE A 144 30.60 22.68 -3.42
C ILE A 144 31.58 23.41 -4.34
N THR A 145 31.67 22.96 -5.59
CA THR A 145 32.56 23.44 -6.64
C THR A 145 31.82 23.56 -7.97
N ILE A 146 32.35 24.34 -8.92
CA ILE A 146 31.73 24.52 -10.23
C ILE A 146 31.76 23.24 -11.09
N GLN A 147 32.49 22.20 -10.67
CA GLN A 147 32.54 20.89 -11.32
C GLN A 147 31.41 19.94 -10.89
N ASP A 148 30.68 20.30 -9.84
CA ASP A 148 29.51 19.55 -9.37
C ASP A 148 28.34 19.66 -10.37
N TYR A 149 27.31 18.83 -10.17
CA TYR A 149 26.17 18.81 -11.07
C TYR A 149 25.33 20.07 -10.92
N PHE A 150 25.19 20.84 -12.00
CA PHE A 150 24.41 22.07 -12.02
C PHE A 150 22.91 21.78 -11.97
N ILE A 151 22.21 22.36 -10.99
CA ILE A 151 20.75 22.25 -10.86
C ILE A 151 20.07 23.42 -11.57
N GLY A 152 20.57 24.63 -11.30
CA GLY A 152 19.94 25.85 -11.75
C GLY A 152 20.65 27.08 -11.19
N SER A 153 20.16 28.25 -11.58
CA SER A 153 20.73 29.52 -11.15
C SER A 153 19.65 30.55 -10.91
N ASP A 154 20.02 31.55 -10.13
CA ASP A 154 19.24 32.78 -9.94
C ASP A 154 20.21 33.97 -9.93
N SER A 155 19.69 35.17 -10.19
CA SER A 155 20.49 36.38 -10.39
C SER A 155 20.09 37.47 -9.42
N VAL A 156 21.07 38.05 -8.74
CA VAL A 156 20.88 39.21 -7.85
C VAL A 156 21.34 40.45 -8.60
N SER A 157 20.48 41.47 -8.66
CA SER A 157 20.75 42.69 -9.46
C SER A 157 21.79 43.62 -8.85
N SER A 158 21.86 43.66 -7.51
CA SER A 158 22.83 44.38 -6.68
C SER A 158 22.49 44.07 -5.22
N LEU A 159 23.48 44.10 -4.32
CA LEU A 159 23.23 43.93 -2.89
C LEU A 159 23.91 45.01 -2.06
N GLU A 160 23.11 45.83 -1.38
CA GLU A 160 23.57 46.91 -0.50
C GLU A 160 24.28 46.37 0.75
N ILE A 161 25.07 47.23 1.39
CA ILE A 161 25.79 46.91 2.64
C ILE A 161 24.79 46.47 3.72
N ASP A 162 25.14 45.43 4.48
CA ASP A 162 24.34 44.84 5.58
C ASP A 162 22.93 44.39 5.16
N SER A 163 22.68 44.27 3.85
CA SER A 163 21.41 43.81 3.27
C SER A 163 21.55 42.37 2.79
N TYR A 164 20.41 41.70 2.67
CA TYR A 164 20.31 40.33 2.18
C TYR A 164 19.27 40.23 1.06
N ASP A 165 19.41 39.22 0.21
CA ASP A 165 18.43 38.86 -0.82
C ASP A 165 18.11 37.37 -0.73
N ASP A 166 16.85 37.03 -1.01
CA ASP A 166 16.35 35.67 -0.96
C ASP A 166 16.50 35.07 -2.36
N VAL A 167 17.44 34.14 -2.51
CA VAL A 167 17.79 33.57 -3.81
C VAL A 167 17.23 32.17 -3.91
N SER A 168 16.58 31.83 -5.04
CA SER A 168 15.94 30.53 -5.17
C SER A 168 15.90 30.01 -6.59
N TRP A 169 15.91 28.69 -6.72
CA TRP A 169 15.60 28.02 -7.97
C TRP A 169 14.42 27.08 -7.77
N SER A 170 13.52 27.03 -8.74
CA SER A 170 12.46 26.03 -8.79
C SER A 170 12.16 25.58 -10.22
N GLY A 171 11.86 24.30 -10.37
CA GLY A 171 11.60 23.72 -11.67
C GLY A 171 11.55 22.20 -11.63
N THR A 172 11.51 21.57 -12.80
CA THR A 172 11.72 20.12 -12.92
C THR A 172 13.19 19.81 -12.67
N PHE A 173 13.48 18.89 -11.76
CA PHE A 173 14.85 18.47 -11.44
C PHE A 173 15.58 17.98 -12.70
N PRO A 174 16.86 18.33 -12.92
CA PRO A 174 17.55 17.98 -14.16
C PRO A 174 17.62 16.47 -14.42
N SER A 175 17.62 16.08 -15.69
CA SER A 175 17.60 14.67 -16.12
C SER A 175 19.00 14.06 -16.28
N ASP A 176 20.05 14.87 -16.22
CA ASP A 176 21.44 14.47 -16.44
C ASP A 176 22.21 14.23 -15.13
N ILE A 177 21.59 14.47 -13.98
CA ILE A 177 22.13 14.12 -12.66
C ILE A 177 21.85 12.63 -12.40
N PRO A 178 22.88 11.79 -12.28
CA PRO A 178 22.71 10.35 -12.05
C PRO A 178 22.08 10.03 -10.70
N ASP A 179 21.62 8.79 -10.55
CA ASP A 179 21.13 8.29 -9.28
C ASP A 179 22.25 8.26 -8.23
N GLY A 180 21.93 8.69 -7.01
CA GLY A 180 22.89 8.82 -5.93
C GLY A 180 22.41 9.72 -4.80
N THR A 181 23.23 9.84 -3.76
CA THR A 181 22.99 10.76 -2.64
C THR A 181 23.92 11.96 -2.77
N TYR A 182 23.35 13.17 -2.71
CA TYR A 182 24.06 14.41 -2.98
C TYR A 182 23.95 15.41 -1.83
N PHE A 183 25.05 16.12 -1.57
CA PHE A 183 25.04 17.37 -0.84
C PHE A 183 24.53 18.47 -1.78
N LEU A 184 23.54 19.22 -1.33
CA LEU A 184 23.04 20.36 -2.09
C LEU A 184 23.58 21.66 -1.55
N GLY A 185 24.08 22.50 -2.44
CA GLY A 185 24.58 23.80 -2.05
C GLY A 185 24.65 24.77 -3.20
N TRP A 186 25.34 25.88 -2.97
CA TRP A 186 25.40 26.98 -3.91
C TRP A 186 26.76 27.67 -3.91
N ILE A 187 27.04 28.32 -5.03
CA ILE A 187 28.18 29.22 -5.21
C ILE A 187 27.62 30.60 -5.54
N ILE A 188 27.84 31.54 -4.63
CA ILE A 188 27.55 32.95 -4.76
C ILE A 188 28.62 33.59 -5.65
N ASP A 189 28.20 34.54 -6.49
CA ASP A 189 29.02 35.06 -7.58
C ASP A 189 29.76 33.95 -8.35
N SER A 190 29.01 32.96 -8.80
CA SER A 190 29.49 31.77 -9.51
C SER A 190 30.42 32.01 -10.71
N ALA A 191 30.48 33.25 -11.22
CA ALA A 191 31.34 33.64 -12.34
C ALA A 191 32.63 34.36 -11.89
N ASP A 192 32.86 34.54 -10.59
CA ASP A 192 34.05 35.18 -9.99
C ASP A 192 34.30 36.56 -10.62
N ARG A 193 33.24 37.40 -10.65
CA ARG A 193 33.21 38.70 -11.33
C ARG A 193 33.26 39.89 -10.40
N ILE A 194 32.71 39.74 -9.21
CA ILE A 194 32.71 40.76 -8.17
C ILE A 194 34.04 40.61 -7.43
N ASP A 195 34.82 41.69 -7.33
CA ASP A 195 36.05 41.69 -6.55
C ASP A 195 35.70 41.94 -5.08
N GLU A 196 35.75 40.90 -4.27
CA GLU A 196 35.26 40.87 -2.89
C GLU A 196 36.38 41.08 -1.87
N SER A 197 36.00 41.40 -0.63
CA SER A 197 36.98 41.50 0.46
C SER A 197 37.47 40.12 0.92
N ASN A 198 36.69 39.07 0.65
CA ASN A 198 37.01 37.67 0.92
C ASN A 198 36.36 36.76 -0.13
N GLU A 199 37.17 36.13 -0.98
CA GLU A 199 36.68 35.20 -2.01
C GLU A 199 36.46 33.76 -1.48
N GLY A 200 36.78 33.53 -0.20
CA GLY A 200 36.85 32.19 0.39
C GLY A 200 35.57 31.71 1.06
N ASN A 201 34.49 32.50 1.06
CA ASN A 201 33.25 32.25 1.80
C ASN A 201 31.99 32.32 0.93
N ASN A 202 32.15 32.18 -0.38
CA ASN A 202 31.06 32.29 -1.35
C ASN A 202 30.33 30.96 -1.61
N ASN A 203 30.77 29.87 -0.97
CA ASN A 203 30.16 28.56 -1.11
C ASN A 203 29.56 28.06 0.22
N ALA A 204 28.38 27.48 0.15
CA ALA A 204 27.71 26.83 1.28
C ALA A 204 26.84 25.67 0.82
N PHE A 205 26.41 24.83 1.76
CA PHE A 205 25.54 23.68 1.48
C PHE A 205 24.59 23.41 2.65
N ILE A 206 23.52 22.67 2.37
CA ILE A 206 22.52 22.25 3.36
C ILE A 206 23.09 21.08 4.18
N ALA A 207 23.47 21.35 5.43
CA ALA A 207 24.08 20.35 6.31
C ALA A 207 23.07 19.42 7.02
N SER A 208 21.79 19.79 7.05
CA SER A 208 20.76 19.06 7.80
C SER A 208 20.30 17.76 7.12
N GLN A 209 20.49 17.64 5.80
CA GLN A 209 20.04 16.50 5.02
C GLN A 209 20.76 16.43 3.66
N HIS A 210 20.76 15.24 3.07
CA HIS A 210 21.17 15.03 1.69
C HIS A 210 19.94 14.89 0.78
N LEU A 211 20.14 15.05 -0.53
CA LEU A 211 19.15 14.73 -1.55
C LEU A 211 19.43 13.35 -2.13
N LEU A 212 18.44 12.46 -2.10
CA LEU A 212 18.47 11.24 -2.90
C LEU A 212 17.92 11.53 -4.30
N VAL A 213 18.73 11.27 -5.31
CA VAL A 213 18.30 11.23 -6.71
C VAL A 213 18.11 9.77 -7.09
N ASP A 214 16.91 9.44 -7.55
CA ASP A 214 16.55 8.09 -7.97
C ASP A 214 15.55 8.11 -9.14
N GLY A 215 16.06 7.82 -10.34
CA GLY A 215 15.30 7.58 -11.55
C GLY A 215 15.25 6.10 -11.96
N THR A 216 15.77 5.17 -11.14
CA THR A 216 15.80 3.75 -11.45
C THR A 216 14.55 3.07 -10.90
N PRO A 217 13.70 2.43 -11.73
CA PRO A 217 12.56 1.70 -11.22
C PRO A 217 12.94 0.49 -10.36
N PRO A 218 12.07 0.13 -9.39
CA PRO A 218 12.30 -1.02 -8.54
C PRO A 218 12.13 -2.33 -9.32
N SER A 219 12.68 -3.45 -8.81
CA SER A 219 12.62 -4.76 -9.47
C SER A 219 11.81 -5.79 -8.70
N THR A 220 10.81 -6.38 -9.36
CA THR A 220 9.94 -7.41 -8.77
C THR A 220 10.40 -8.84 -9.09
N LEU A 221 10.50 -9.69 -8.07
CA LEU A 221 10.72 -11.13 -8.18
C LEU A 221 9.43 -11.88 -7.84
N ILE A 222 9.01 -12.79 -8.75
CA ILE A 222 7.95 -13.76 -8.49
C ILE A 222 8.55 -15.12 -8.14
N THR A 223 8.07 -15.75 -7.07
CA THR A 223 8.45 -17.11 -6.68
C THR A 223 7.23 -17.98 -6.42
N PHE A 224 7.37 -19.28 -6.69
CA PHE A 224 6.37 -20.30 -6.44
C PHE A 224 7.04 -21.68 -6.46
N THR A 225 6.40 -22.70 -5.89
CA THR A 225 6.86 -24.09 -5.99
C THR A 225 6.02 -24.84 -7.03
N PRO A 226 6.57 -25.21 -8.20
CA PRO A 226 5.82 -25.97 -9.20
C PRO A 226 5.37 -27.33 -8.65
N LYS A 227 4.18 -27.77 -9.06
CA LYS A 227 3.69 -29.12 -8.79
C LYS A 227 4.49 -30.19 -9.53
N SER A 228 4.90 -29.88 -10.77
CA SER A 228 5.76 -30.73 -11.59
C SER A 228 6.44 -29.92 -12.70
N GLY A 229 7.59 -30.37 -13.18
CA GLY A 229 8.37 -29.59 -14.15
C GLY A 229 8.77 -28.22 -13.60
N SER A 230 9.00 -27.25 -14.50
CA SER A 230 9.40 -25.89 -14.12
C SER A 230 8.24 -24.90 -13.98
N ASN A 231 7.08 -25.18 -14.58
CA ASN A 231 5.98 -24.22 -14.69
C ASN A 231 4.59 -24.85 -14.56
N LYS A 232 4.48 -26.13 -14.18
CA LYS A 232 3.16 -26.75 -13.96
C LYS A 232 2.74 -26.60 -12.52
N ILE A 233 1.54 -26.10 -12.31
CA ILE A 233 0.99 -25.80 -10.98
C ILE A 233 -0.36 -26.49 -10.78
N ASP A 234 -0.78 -26.61 -9.53
CA ASP A 234 -2.15 -26.95 -9.16
C ASP A 234 -2.87 -25.72 -8.55
N LYS A 235 -4.18 -25.81 -8.32
CA LYS A 235 -4.96 -24.71 -7.72
C LYS A 235 -4.45 -24.19 -6.36
N TYR A 236 -3.62 -24.94 -5.65
CA TYR A 236 -3.11 -24.55 -4.33
C TYR A 236 -1.69 -23.98 -4.39
N THR A 237 -1.09 -23.89 -5.58
CA THR A 237 0.23 -23.31 -5.74
C THR A 237 0.16 -21.81 -5.47
N THR A 238 0.81 -21.37 -4.40
CA THR A 238 0.91 -19.98 -3.98
C THR A 238 2.04 -19.27 -4.70
N PHE A 239 1.76 -18.07 -5.19
CA PHE A 239 2.71 -17.14 -5.77
C PHE A 239 3.04 -16.05 -4.75
N TYR A 240 4.34 -15.79 -4.61
CA TYR A 240 4.89 -14.74 -3.77
C TYR A 240 5.53 -13.71 -4.70
N LEU A 241 5.17 -12.44 -4.53
CA LEU A 241 5.89 -11.32 -5.11
C LEU A 241 6.71 -10.66 -4.01
N SER A 242 7.96 -10.38 -4.33
CA SER A 242 8.86 -9.58 -3.50
C SER A 242 9.52 -8.55 -4.39
N CYS A 243 9.65 -7.32 -3.92
CA CYS A 243 10.27 -6.25 -4.68
C CYS A 243 11.47 -5.70 -3.90
N SER A 244 12.44 -5.16 -4.63
CA SER A 244 13.60 -4.48 -4.08
C SER A 244 13.94 -3.30 -4.98
N ASP A 245 14.21 -2.17 -4.31
CA ASP A 245 14.67 -0.94 -4.94
C ASP A 245 16.15 -0.64 -4.67
N GLY A 246 16.88 -1.60 -4.08
CA GLY A 246 18.27 -1.38 -3.66
C GLY A 246 18.42 -0.20 -2.69
N GLU A 247 19.25 0.76 -3.07
CA GLU A 247 19.49 2.02 -2.34
C GLU A 247 18.62 3.20 -2.88
N GLY A 248 17.61 2.89 -3.70
CA GLY A 248 16.68 3.85 -4.29
C GLY A 248 15.68 4.43 -3.28
N SER A 249 14.66 5.09 -3.82
CA SER A 249 13.67 5.85 -3.05
C SER A 249 12.77 4.99 -2.17
N GLY A 250 12.65 3.70 -2.46
CA GLY A 250 11.81 2.75 -1.74
C GLY A 250 10.69 2.20 -2.62
N VAL A 251 10.08 1.09 -2.22
CA VAL A 251 8.99 0.48 -3.00
C VAL A 251 7.65 1.03 -2.52
N SER A 252 6.91 1.66 -3.42
CA SER A 252 5.56 2.16 -3.14
C SER A 252 4.53 1.03 -3.24
N SER A 253 4.43 0.40 -4.41
CA SER A 253 3.44 -0.65 -4.67
C SER A 253 3.96 -1.68 -5.68
N ILE A 254 3.45 -2.91 -5.58
CA ILE A 254 3.61 -3.96 -6.60
C ILE A 254 2.24 -4.20 -7.23
N PHE A 255 2.19 -4.28 -8.55
CA PHE A 255 0.98 -4.59 -9.30
C PHE A 255 1.14 -5.90 -10.08
N TYR A 256 0.05 -6.66 -10.19
CA TYR A 256 0.00 -7.84 -11.05
C TYR A 256 -1.36 -8.00 -11.69
N LYS A 257 -1.43 -8.74 -12.79
CA LYS A 257 -2.66 -9.21 -13.42
C LYS A 257 -2.48 -10.63 -13.92
N ILE A 258 -3.58 -11.35 -13.98
CA ILE A 258 -3.62 -12.71 -14.51
C ILE A 258 -4.39 -12.68 -15.82
N ASP A 259 -3.76 -13.18 -16.88
CA ASP A 259 -4.28 -13.14 -18.26
C ASP A 259 -4.72 -11.73 -18.68
N ASN A 260 -5.97 -11.59 -19.14
CA ASN A 260 -6.54 -10.33 -19.61
C ASN A 260 -7.43 -9.66 -18.55
N GLU A 261 -7.22 -9.96 -17.27
CA GLU A 261 -7.98 -9.38 -16.18
C GLU A 261 -7.47 -7.97 -15.79
N LEU A 262 -8.18 -7.36 -14.83
CA LEU A 262 -7.80 -6.06 -14.27
C LEU A 262 -6.49 -6.17 -13.50
N LEU A 263 -5.74 -5.07 -13.50
CA LEU A 263 -4.56 -4.90 -12.67
C LEU A 263 -4.97 -4.85 -11.19
N ILE A 264 -4.23 -5.58 -10.36
CA ILE A 264 -4.44 -5.75 -8.92
C ILE A 264 -3.18 -5.28 -8.20
N GLU A 265 -3.33 -4.51 -7.13
CA GLU A 265 -2.25 -4.20 -6.21
C GLU A 265 -1.99 -5.38 -5.28
N PHE A 266 -0.74 -5.83 -5.24
CA PHE A 266 -0.31 -6.97 -4.45
C PHE A 266 -0.20 -6.60 -2.97
N ASN A 267 -1.21 -7.02 -2.20
CA ASN A 267 -1.27 -6.85 -0.75
C ASN A 267 -1.11 -8.16 0.02
N ASP A 268 -1.28 -9.29 -0.67
CA ASP A 268 -1.12 -10.64 -0.14
C ASP A 268 -0.78 -11.62 -1.26
N ASN A 269 -0.17 -12.74 -0.87
CA ASN A 269 0.13 -13.83 -1.78
C ASN A 269 -1.14 -14.47 -2.36
N PHE A 270 -1.05 -14.92 -3.62
CA PHE A 270 -2.24 -15.36 -4.38
C PHE A 270 -2.06 -16.75 -5.00
N THR A 271 -3.16 -17.34 -5.44
CA THR A 271 -3.19 -18.64 -6.15
C THR A 271 -4.01 -18.51 -7.42
N LEU A 272 -3.88 -19.49 -8.32
CA LEU A 272 -4.73 -19.60 -9.51
C LEU A 272 -5.96 -20.49 -9.27
N LYS A 273 -6.44 -20.58 -8.02
CA LYS A 273 -7.53 -21.48 -7.62
C LYS A 273 -8.80 -21.33 -8.46
N ASN A 274 -9.15 -20.10 -8.81
CA ASN A 274 -10.37 -19.74 -9.53
C ASN A 274 -10.20 -19.72 -11.06
N TYR A 275 -9.02 -20.10 -11.57
CA TYR A 275 -8.74 -20.14 -13.00
C TYR A 275 -8.92 -21.56 -13.54
N TYR A 276 -9.30 -21.68 -14.81
CA TYR A 276 -9.47 -22.98 -15.47
C TYR A 276 -8.13 -23.74 -15.57
N SER A 277 -8.17 -25.05 -15.84
CA SER A 277 -6.95 -25.77 -16.24
C SER A 277 -6.48 -25.27 -17.60
N GLY A 278 -5.19 -25.02 -17.77
CA GLY A 278 -4.66 -24.48 -19.02
C GLY A 278 -3.44 -23.59 -18.81
N THR A 279 -3.02 -22.93 -19.87
CA THR A 279 -1.93 -21.96 -19.82
C THR A 279 -2.46 -20.63 -19.31
N HIS A 280 -1.76 -20.04 -18.33
CA HIS A 280 -2.02 -18.68 -17.86
C HIS A 280 -0.75 -17.84 -17.93
N THR A 281 -0.96 -16.54 -17.98
CA THR A 281 0.08 -15.52 -17.91
C THR A 281 -0.12 -14.68 -16.67
N ILE A 282 0.94 -14.42 -15.92
CA ILE A 282 0.95 -13.49 -14.78
C ILE A 282 1.86 -12.35 -15.20
N SER A 283 1.28 -11.18 -15.47
CA SER A 283 2.04 -9.96 -15.72
C SER A 283 2.17 -9.18 -14.42
N TYR A 284 3.36 -8.64 -14.13
CA TYR A 284 3.59 -7.91 -12.89
C TYR A 284 4.68 -6.85 -13.06
N TYR A 285 4.60 -5.79 -12.26
CA TYR A 285 5.57 -4.69 -12.21
C TYR A 285 5.46 -3.95 -10.87
N SER A 286 6.51 -3.27 -10.44
CA SER A 286 6.50 -2.39 -9.25
C SER A 286 6.63 -0.91 -9.60
N VAL A 287 6.28 -0.07 -8.62
CA VAL A 287 6.42 1.39 -8.65
C VAL A 287 7.10 1.81 -7.34
N ASP A 288 8.04 2.75 -7.40
CA ASP A 288 8.70 3.34 -6.22
C ASP A 288 7.98 4.59 -5.68
N ASP A 289 8.50 5.17 -4.61
CA ASP A 289 7.95 6.35 -3.96
C ASP A 289 8.07 7.63 -4.81
N LEU A 290 8.88 7.61 -5.87
CA LEU A 290 9.06 8.70 -6.83
C LEU A 290 8.28 8.48 -8.14
N ASN A 291 7.51 7.40 -8.23
CA ASN A 291 6.73 6.96 -9.39
C ASN A 291 7.56 6.47 -10.60
N ASN A 292 8.80 6.01 -10.41
CA ASN A 292 9.48 5.26 -11.48
C ASN A 292 8.85 3.86 -11.59
N ILE A 293 8.53 3.44 -12.81
CA ILE A 293 7.71 2.26 -13.09
C ILE A 293 8.57 1.16 -13.72
N GLU A 294 8.57 -0.03 -13.11
CA GLU A 294 9.27 -1.20 -13.63
C GLU A 294 8.70 -1.62 -15.00
N GLU A 295 9.57 -2.08 -15.91
CA GLU A 295 9.10 -2.74 -17.13
C GLU A 295 8.27 -3.98 -16.80
N VAL A 296 7.10 -4.13 -17.45
CA VAL A 296 6.17 -5.22 -17.15
C VAL A 296 6.79 -6.59 -17.45
N ARG A 297 6.99 -7.38 -16.40
CA ARG A 297 7.44 -8.77 -16.49
C ARG A 297 6.26 -9.70 -16.72
N VAL A 298 6.51 -10.82 -17.40
CA VAL A 298 5.47 -11.81 -17.72
C VAL A 298 5.96 -13.22 -17.40
N LEU A 299 5.24 -13.92 -16.52
CA LEU A 299 5.45 -15.33 -16.22
C LEU A 299 4.35 -16.17 -16.89
N THR A 300 4.74 -17.20 -17.64
CA THR A 300 3.80 -18.18 -18.24
C THR A 300 3.83 -19.49 -17.47
N ILE A 301 2.66 -19.92 -16.98
CA ILE A 301 2.48 -21.16 -16.21
C ILE A 301 1.42 -22.06 -16.86
N ASN A 302 1.44 -23.34 -16.52
CA ASN A 302 0.41 -24.30 -16.94
C ASN A 302 -0.29 -24.94 -15.74
N LYS A 303 -1.58 -24.66 -15.57
CA LYS A 303 -2.40 -25.23 -14.51
C LYS A 303 -2.93 -26.60 -14.91
N ILE A 304 -2.51 -27.63 -14.18
CA ILE A 304 -2.73 -29.06 -14.51
C ILE A 304 -3.81 -29.74 -13.66
N ASP A 305 -4.70 -28.98 -13.03
CA ASP A 305 -5.82 -29.56 -12.30
C ASP A 305 -6.65 -30.47 -13.20
N LEU A 306 -7.07 -31.63 -12.67
CA LEU A 306 -7.91 -32.57 -13.40
C LEU A 306 -9.26 -31.91 -13.73
N ASN A 307 -9.55 -31.80 -15.02
CA ASN A 307 -10.79 -31.22 -15.50
C ASN A 307 -11.97 -32.16 -15.15
N TYR A 308 -13.04 -31.65 -14.54
CA TYR A 308 -14.22 -32.45 -14.17
C TYR A 308 -14.81 -33.20 -15.38
N ARG A 309 -14.63 -32.65 -16.59
CA ARG A 309 -14.95 -33.30 -17.87
C ARG A 309 -14.14 -34.56 -18.15
N GLU A 310 -12.86 -34.61 -17.79
CA GLU A 310 -12.02 -35.80 -18.01
C GLU A 310 -12.35 -36.91 -17.01
N ILE A 311 -12.66 -36.55 -15.75
CA ILE A 311 -13.14 -37.48 -14.73
C ILE A 311 -14.52 -38.02 -15.15
N SER A 312 -15.43 -37.16 -15.60
CA SER A 312 -16.76 -37.52 -16.08
C SER A 312 -16.72 -38.41 -17.32
N THR A 313 -15.82 -38.14 -18.28
CA THR A 313 -15.69 -38.96 -19.49
C THR A 313 -15.14 -40.35 -19.16
N ARG A 314 -14.16 -40.45 -18.25
CA ARG A 314 -13.65 -41.75 -17.76
C ARG A 314 -14.68 -42.51 -16.91
N PHE A 315 -15.47 -41.82 -16.09
CA PHE A 315 -16.57 -42.41 -15.33
C PHE A 315 -17.72 -42.88 -16.23
N ASN A 316 -18.08 -42.10 -17.26
CA ASN A 316 -19.15 -42.46 -18.19
C ASN A 316 -18.78 -43.66 -19.06
N ILE A 317 -17.52 -43.77 -19.51
CA ILE A 317 -17.04 -44.96 -20.24
C ILE A 317 -17.07 -46.19 -19.32
N LEU A 318 -16.68 -46.06 -18.05
CA LEU A 318 -16.74 -47.13 -17.06
C LEU A 318 -18.19 -47.53 -16.73
N LEU A 319 -19.10 -46.56 -16.60
CA LEU A 319 -20.54 -46.76 -16.39
C LEU A 319 -21.22 -47.43 -17.58
N VAL A 320 -20.87 -47.08 -18.82
CA VAL A 320 -21.41 -47.72 -20.04
C VAL A 320 -20.91 -49.17 -20.17
N LEU A 321 -19.67 -49.46 -19.80
CA LEU A 321 -19.14 -50.83 -19.76
C LEU A 321 -19.82 -51.67 -18.67
N ILE A 322 -20.01 -51.12 -17.47
CA ILE A 322 -20.71 -51.79 -16.36
C ILE A 322 -22.21 -51.97 -16.67
N ALA A 323 -22.87 -50.98 -17.28
CA ALA A 323 -24.26 -51.07 -17.71
C ALA A 323 -24.44 -52.10 -18.84
N GLY A 324 -23.49 -52.21 -19.78
CA GLY A 324 -23.49 -53.25 -20.81
C GLY A 324 -23.41 -54.67 -20.24
N ILE A 325 -22.54 -54.88 -19.24
CA ILE A 325 -22.40 -56.17 -18.54
C ILE A 325 -23.65 -56.48 -17.70
N LEU A 326 -24.25 -55.47 -17.05
CA LEU A 326 -25.49 -55.60 -16.27
C LEU A 326 -26.70 -55.88 -17.15
N VAL A 327 -26.84 -55.24 -18.32
CA VAL A 327 -27.95 -55.49 -19.26
C VAL A 327 -27.84 -56.88 -19.91
N PHE A 328 -26.61 -57.33 -20.22
CA PHE A 328 -26.39 -58.68 -20.76
C PHE A 328 -26.69 -59.77 -19.72
N THR A 329 -26.28 -59.57 -18.46
CA THR A 329 -26.58 -60.51 -17.36
C THR A 329 -28.05 -60.47 -16.93
N PHE A 330 -28.71 -59.31 -16.98
CA PHE A 330 -30.14 -59.15 -16.67
C PHE A 330 -31.04 -59.82 -17.72
N ASN A 331 -30.71 -59.76 -19.01
CA ASN A 331 -31.46 -60.43 -20.07
C ASN A 331 -31.37 -61.97 -19.99
N ILE A 332 -30.21 -62.52 -19.61
CA ILE A 332 -30.05 -63.96 -19.35
C ILE A 332 -30.88 -64.41 -18.13
N VAL A 333 -30.96 -63.57 -17.09
CA VAL A 333 -31.74 -63.83 -15.87
C VAL A 333 -33.26 -63.75 -16.14
N ILE A 334 -33.72 -62.81 -16.96
CA ILE A 334 -35.14 -62.71 -17.37
C ILE A 334 -35.56 -63.90 -18.24
N TYR A 335 -34.72 -64.32 -19.18
CA TYR A 335 -35.00 -65.49 -20.03
C TYR A 335 -35.07 -66.80 -19.21
N LYS A 336 -34.22 -66.94 -18.18
CA LYS A 336 -34.33 -68.06 -17.21
C LYS A 336 -35.55 -67.93 -16.28
N ARG A 337 -35.95 -66.72 -15.86
CA ARG A 337 -37.09 -66.48 -14.96
C ARG A 337 -38.45 -66.71 -15.61
N LEU A 338 -38.62 -66.37 -16.89
CA LEU A 338 -39.88 -66.60 -17.62
C LEU A 338 -40.17 -68.09 -17.85
N LYS A 339 -39.14 -68.94 -17.91
CA LYS A 339 -39.30 -70.40 -18.08
C LYS A 339 -39.56 -71.17 -16.78
N ILE A 340 -39.35 -70.54 -15.61
CA ILE A 340 -39.48 -71.17 -14.28
C ILE A 340 -40.80 -70.80 -13.58
N ASN A 341 -41.45 -69.69 -13.95
CA ASN A 341 -42.61 -69.15 -13.25
C ASN A 341 -44.00 -69.72 -13.63
N LEU A 342 -44.06 -70.89 -14.28
CA LEU A 342 -45.32 -71.63 -14.46
C LEU A 342 -45.47 -72.85 -13.52
N LYS A 343 -44.51 -73.11 -12.62
CA LYS A 343 -44.49 -74.33 -11.79
C LYS A 343 -44.45 -74.14 -10.26
N LYS A 344 -44.55 -72.92 -9.75
CA LYS A 344 -44.61 -72.68 -8.29
C LYS A 344 -45.77 -71.73 -7.93
N VAL A 345 -46.97 -72.25 -8.16
CA VAL A 345 -48.13 -72.00 -7.28
C VAL A 345 -47.72 -72.42 -5.86
N LEU A 346 -48.43 -71.93 -4.83
CA LEU A 346 -48.56 -72.51 -3.47
C LEU A 346 -47.67 -71.92 -2.35
N PHE A 347 -48.37 -71.31 -1.38
CA PHE A 347 -48.04 -71.10 0.04
C PHE A 347 -47.16 -69.91 0.51
N LYS A 348 -47.89 -68.94 1.10
CA LYS A 348 -47.79 -68.33 2.45
C LYS A 348 -46.63 -67.38 2.87
N ASN A 349 -47.10 -66.24 3.41
CA ASN A 349 -46.55 -65.32 4.43
C ASN A 349 -45.39 -64.42 3.98
N LYS A 350 -45.49 -63.09 3.87
CA LYS A 350 -46.10 -62.03 4.71
C LYS A 350 -45.76 -62.18 6.20
N HIS A 351 -44.63 -61.61 6.60
CA HIS A 351 -44.39 -60.77 7.77
C HIS A 351 -42.87 -60.67 7.99
N GLU A 352 -42.26 -59.57 7.56
CA GLU A 352 -40.97 -59.04 8.09
C GLU A 352 -40.47 -57.78 7.37
N LYS A 353 -41.12 -57.34 6.28
CA LYS A 353 -40.66 -56.15 5.51
C LYS A 353 -41.41 -54.85 5.82
N GLU A 354 -42.51 -54.91 6.58
CA GLU A 354 -43.35 -53.73 6.89
C GLU A 354 -43.04 -53.08 8.26
N ALA A 355 -42.04 -53.57 9.00
CA ALA A 355 -41.71 -53.10 10.36
C ALA A 355 -40.54 -52.10 10.45
N LYS A 356 -39.81 -51.84 9.35
CA LYS A 356 -38.69 -50.87 9.33
C LYS A 356 -38.96 -49.58 8.56
N GLU A 357 -40.13 -49.45 7.92
CA GLU A 357 -40.49 -48.27 7.12
C GLU A 357 -41.56 -47.37 7.78
N ARG A 358 -41.80 -47.54 9.09
CA ARG A 358 -42.97 -46.98 9.79
C ARG A 358 -42.67 -46.10 11.03
N ILE A 359 -41.45 -45.57 11.16
CA ILE A 359 -41.14 -44.53 12.16
C ILE A 359 -40.40 -43.40 11.41
N MET A 360 -40.94 -42.17 11.51
CA MET A 360 -40.53 -40.93 10.82
C MET A 360 -41.02 -40.69 9.38
N ARG A 361 -42.30 -40.93 9.09
CA ARG A 361 -42.99 -40.17 8.04
C ARG A 361 -43.95 -39.19 8.67
N GLU A 362 -43.46 -38.00 8.98
CA GLU A 362 -44.29 -36.82 8.70
C GLU A 362 -44.24 -36.63 7.18
N GLU A 363 -45.41 -36.39 6.59
CA GLU A 363 -45.64 -36.37 5.15
C GLU A 363 -44.68 -35.41 4.45
N ILE A 364 -44.09 -35.83 3.32
CA ILE A 364 -43.48 -34.90 2.37
C ILE A 364 -44.62 -33.97 1.92
N LYS A 365 -44.72 -32.78 2.53
CA LYS A 365 -45.51 -31.69 1.96
C LYS A 365 -44.78 -31.26 0.70
N TYR A 366 -45.31 -31.67 -0.44
CA TYR A 366 -44.87 -31.12 -1.71
C TYR A 366 -45.19 -29.63 -1.69
N ASP A 367 -44.17 -28.80 -1.85
CA ASP A 367 -44.34 -27.38 -2.13
C ASP A 367 -45.10 -27.23 -3.46
N ASN A 368 -45.80 -26.11 -3.66
CA ASN A 368 -46.41 -25.84 -4.95
C ASN A 368 -45.35 -25.60 -6.04
N ASP A 369 -44.10 -25.33 -5.64
CA ASP A 369 -42.98 -25.12 -6.53
C ASP A 369 -42.22 -26.43 -6.85
N PRO A 370 -42.25 -26.90 -8.12
CA PRO A 370 -41.52 -28.09 -8.55
C PRO A 370 -40.01 -28.00 -8.37
N LEU A 371 -39.42 -26.80 -8.45
CA LEU A 371 -37.99 -26.58 -8.24
C LEU A 371 -37.63 -26.88 -6.79
N ILE A 372 -38.38 -26.32 -5.84
CA ILE A 372 -38.20 -26.57 -4.41
C ILE A 372 -38.35 -28.06 -4.09
N ASN A 373 -39.37 -28.70 -4.65
CA ASN A 373 -39.55 -30.14 -4.48
C ASN A 373 -38.37 -30.96 -5.00
N SER A 374 -37.76 -30.56 -6.12
CA SER A 374 -36.56 -31.23 -6.65
C SER A 374 -35.38 -31.05 -5.70
N ILE A 375 -35.13 -29.83 -5.23
CA ILE A 375 -34.03 -29.52 -4.33
C ILE A 375 -34.17 -30.31 -3.01
N VAL A 376 -35.38 -30.31 -2.41
CA VAL A 376 -35.66 -31.08 -1.20
C VAL A 376 -35.41 -32.58 -1.42
N LYS A 377 -35.86 -33.15 -2.55
CA LYS A 377 -35.60 -34.56 -2.88
C LYS A 377 -34.12 -34.88 -2.99
N ASP A 378 -33.33 -34.01 -3.63
CA ASP A 378 -31.89 -34.20 -3.79
C ASP A 378 -31.17 -34.11 -2.44
N LEU A 379 -31.55 -33.16 -1.59
CA LEU A 379 -31.02 -33.04 -0.22
C LEU A 379 -31.32 -34.29 0.62
N LEU A 380 -32.55 -34.81 0.55
CA LEU A 380 -32.92 -36.03 1.25
C LEU A 380 -32.21 -37.27 0.70
N LYS A 381 -31.95 -37.34 -0.60
CA LYS A 381 -31.18 -38.45 -1.18
C LYS A 381 -29.74 -38.49 -0.65
N CYS A 382 -29.15 -37.32 -0.39
CA CYS A 382 -27.78 -37.20 0.09
C CYS A 382 -27.66 -37.34 1.62
N TYR A 383 -28.66 -36.86 2.38
CA TYR A 383 -28.53 -36.66 3.83
C TYR A 383 -29.77 -37.10 4.64
N SER A 384 -30.61 -38.01 4.14
CA SER A 384 -31.91 -38.37 4.74
C SER A 384 -31.85 -38.64 6.24
N ASP A 385 -30.88 -39.43 6.68
CA ASP A 385 -30.81 -39.92 8.05
C ASP A 385 -30.33 -38.85 9.04
N ASN A 386 -29.75 -37.77 8.51
CA ASN A 386 -29.16 -36.68 9.26
C ASN A 386 -30.06 -35.41 9.28
N ILE A 387 -30.95 -35.23 8.31
CA ILE A 387 -31.86 -34.06 8.26
C ILE A 387 -32.99 -34.18 9.30
N ILE A 388 -33.18 -33.12 10.07
CA ILE A 388 -34.31 -32.92 11.01
C ILE A 388 -35.40 -32.08 10.34
N ALA A 389 -35.01 -30.96 9.73
CA ALA A 389 -35.92 -30.03 9.07
C ALA A 389 -35.22 -29.24 7.96
N ILE A 390 -36.00 -28.75 7.00
CA ILE A 390 -35.54 -27.88 5.91
C ILE A 390 -36.49 -26.68 5.87
N TYR A 391 -35.91 -25.47 5.90
CA TYR A 391 -36.63 -24.21 5.81
C TYR A 391 -36.14 -23.40 4.61
N GLY A 392 -37.05 -22.66 3.99
CA GLY A 392 -36.72 -21.60 3.02
C GLY A 392 -36.88 -20.22 3.66
N ILE A 393 -35.94 -19.31 3.41
CA ILE A 393 -35.96 -17.94 3.93
C ILE A 393 -35.81 -16.88 2.83
N GLY A 394 -36.13 -15.63 3.16
CA GLY A 394 -35.97 -14.51 2.25
C GLY A 394 -37.06 -14.45 1.17
N SER A 395 -36.88 -13.51 0.23
CA SER A 395 -37.95 -13.08 -0.68
C SER A 395 -38.52 -14.16 -1.61
N TYR A 396 -37.79 -15.27 -1.82
CA TYR A 396 -38.33 -16.37 -2.61
C TYR A 396 -39.51 -17.04 -1.91
N PHE A 397 -39.42 -17.19 -0.59
CA PHE A 397 -40.38 -17.92 0.25
C PHE A 397 -41.38 -16.99 0.97
N GLU A 398 -41.20 -15.67 0.89
CA GLU A 398 -42.11 -14.68 1.43
C GLU A 398 -43.42 -14.62 0.61
N ALA A 399 -44.54 -14.99 1.24
CA ALA A 399 -45.84 -15.10 0.59
C ALA A 399 -46.56 -13.76 0.40
N SER A 400 -46.19 -12.73 1.16
CA SER A 400 -46.76 -11.38 1.08
C SER A 400 -46.27 -10.58 -0.14
N LEU A 401 -45.19 -11.03 -0.79
CA LEU A 401 -44.64 -10.36 -1.97
C LEU A 401 -45.48 -10.64 -3.22
N PRO A 402 -45.56 -9.69 -4.16
CA PRO A 402 -46.36 -9.84 -5.37
C PRO A 402 -45.78 -10.94 -6.29
N PRO A 403 -46.60 -11.59 -7.13
CA PRO A 403 -46.15 -12.71 -7.97
C PRO A 403 -45.05 -12.37 -8.98
N ASN A 404 -44.98 -11.11 -9.43
CA ASN A 404 -43.95 -10.60 -10.33
C ASN A 404 -42.70 -10.08 -9.59
N TRP A 405 -42.57 -10.36 -8.29
CA TRP A 405 -41.35 -10.07 -7.56
C TRP A 405 -40.15 -10.81 -8.17
N VAL A 406 -39.05 -10.09 -8.38
CA VAL A 406 -37.81 -10.64 -8.92
C VAL A 406 -37.16 -11.55 -7.87
N LYS A 407 -37.38 -12.85 -8.03
CA LYS A 407 -36.82 -13.94 -7.22
C LYS A 407 -35.57 -14.49 -7.91
N ASN A 408 -34.40 -14.29 -7.29
CA ASN A 408 -33.13 -14.81 -7.83
C ASN A 408 -32.38 -15.70 -6.85
N ASP A 409 -32.57 -15.49 -5.54
CA ASP A 409 -31.80 -16.17 -4.50
C ASP A 409 -32.74 -17.15 -3.76
N LEU A 410 -32.30 -18.40 -3.69
CA LEU A 410 -32.96 -19.52 -3.02
C LEU A 410 -32.19 -19.82 -1.74
N ASP A 411 -32.57 -19.18 -0.64
CA ASP A 411 -31.92 -19.39 0.66
C ASP A 411 -32.59 -20.53 1.42
N ILE A 412 -31.89 -21.67 1.56
CA ILE A 412 -32.39 -22.88 2.22
C ILE A 412 -31.53 -23.20 3.45
N ILE A 413 -32.18 -23.34 4.60
CA ILE A 413 -31.57 -23.69 5.88
C ILE A 413 -31.96 -25.12 6.25
N LEU A 414 -30.97 -25.97 6.49
CA LEU A 414 -31.11 -27.34 6.95
C LEU A 414 -30.74 -27.45 8.42
N PHE A 415 -31.64 -28.05 9.20
CA PHE A 415 -31.34 -28.51 10.54
C PHE A 415 -30.93 -29.97 10.49
N VAL A 416 -29.74 -30.28 10.99
CA VAL A 416 -29.18 -31.62 10.98
C VAL A 416 -28.87 -32.13 12.38
N LYS A 417 -28.83 -33.45 12.55
CA LYS A 417 -28.49 -34.11 13.83
C LYS A 417 -27.00 -33.94 14.14
N SER A 418 -26.14 -34.02 13.12
CA SER A 418 -24.69 -33.80 13.24
C SER A 418 -24.13 -33.16 11.97
N LEU A 419 -23.08 -32.36 12.13
CA LEU A 419 -22.31 -31.82 11.01
C LEU A 419 -21.18 -32.76 10.54
N ASP A 420 -20.97 -33.91 11.19
CA ASP A 420 -19.86 -34.81 10.89
C ASP A 420 -20.02 -35.54 9.55
N GLU A 421 -21.26 -35.83 9.17
CA GLU A 421 -21.61 -36.48 7.90
C GLU A 421 -21.79 -35.49 6.75
N ILE A 422 -21.77 -34.19 7.05
CA ILE A 422 -21.78 -33.14 6.04
C ILE A 422 -20.33 -32.93 5.61
N PRO A 423 -19.96 -33.23 4.34
CA PRO A 423 -18.56 -33.26 3.93
C PRO A 423 -17.84 -31.96 4.25
N LYS A 424 -16.94 -31.94 5.24
CA LYS A 424 -16.19 -30.75 5.68
C LYS A 424 -15.05 -30.39 4.70
N GLN A 425 -15.36 -30.06 3.44
CA GLN A 425 -14.42 -29.38 2.53
C GLN A 425 -14.45 -27.88 2.79
N ASP A 426 -13.38 -27.29 3.34
CA ASP A 426 -13.15 -25.83 3.51
C ASP A 426 -14.41 -24.96 3.30
N TRP A 427 -15.32 -25.01 4.27
CA TRP A 427 -16.61 -24.29 4.25
C TRP A 427 -16.45 -22.78 4.51
N THR A 428 -15.22 -22.30 4.42
CA THR A 428 -14.84 -20.89 4.38
C THR A 428 -14.58 -20.38 2.96
N GLU A 429 -14.72 -21.22 1.92
CA GLU A 429 -14.74 -20.76 0.52
C GLU A 429 -15.96 -21.24 -0.30
N ILE A 430 -16.71 -22.27 0.14
CA ILE A 430 -17.94 -22.74 -0.53
C ILE A 430 -19.20 -21.92 -0.11
N ARG A 431 -19.00 -20.76 0.53
CA ARG A 431 -20.07 -19.76 0.70
C ARG A 431 -20.25 -18.87 -0.53
N TYR A 432 -19.66 -19.24 -1.68
CA TYR A 432 -19.83 -18.51 -2.95
C TYR A 432 -19.79 -19.36 -4.22
N GLU A 433 -19.86 -20.70 -4.16
CA GLU A 433 -20.28 -21.43 -5.37
C GLU A 433 -21.78 -21.23 -5.54
N LYS A 434 -22.15 -20.19 -6.30
CA LYS A 434 -23.50 -20.06 -6.85
C LYS A 434 -23.83 -21.37 -7.57
N LYS A 435 -24.59 -22.23 -6.92
CA LYS A 435 -25.23 -23.33 -7.62
C LYS A 435 -26.41 -22.73 -8.35
N GLU A 436 -26.19 -22.47 -9.63
CA GLU A 436 -27.28 -22.05 -10.49
C GLU A 436 -28.18 -23.25 -10.75
N VAL A 437 -29.42 -23.17 -10.25
CA VAL A 437 -30.45 -24.17 -10.49
C VAL A 437 -31.62 -23.46 -11.16
N ASN A 438 -31.85 -23.78 -12.43
CA ASN A 438 -32.90 -23.15 -13.25
C ASN A 438 -32.85 -21.61 -13.22
N GLY A 439 -31.67 -21.00 -13.32
CA GLY A 439 -31.49 -19.55 -13.32
C GLY A 439 -31.55 -18.88 -11.94
N ASN A 440 -31.70 -19.65 -10.86
CA ASN A 440 -31.69 -19.15 -9.48
C ASN A 440 -30.38 -19.52 -8.77
N HIS A 441 -29.90 -18.65 -7.90
CA HIS A 441 -28.75 -18.92 -7.04
C HIS A 441 -29.20 -19.67 -5.78
N LEU A 442 -28.81 -20.93 -5.64
CA LEU A 442 -29.10 -21.75 -4.46
C LEU A 442 -28.05 -21.57 -3.37
N TRP A 443 -28.51 -21.18 -2.18
CA TRP A 443 -27.72 -21.06 -0.96
C TRP A 443 -28.17 -22.09 0.08
N LEU A 444 -27.22 -22.87 0.61
CA LEU A 444 -27.49 -23.90 1.62
C LEU A 444 -26.78 -23.56 2.93
N GLY A 445 -27.53 -23.45 4.03
CA GLY A 445 -27.00 -23.30 5.38
C GLY A 445 -27.29 -24.55 6.21
N PHE A 446 -26.26 -25.21 6.74
CA PHE A 446 -26.42 -26.37 7.62
C PHE A 446 -26.18 -25.96 9.06
N ASN A 447 -27.13 -26.24 9.96
CA ASN A 447 -27.03 -25.90 11.38
C ASN A 447 -27.49 -27.06 12.26
N THR A 448 -26.94 -27.15 13.47
CA THR A 448 -27.51 -28.00 14.53
C THR A 448 -28.49 -27.21 15.38
N LEU A 449 -29.44 -27.89 16.03
CA LEU A 449 -30.36 -27.24 16.98
C LEU A 449 -29.60 -26.68 18.19
N GLU A 450 -28.54 -27.38 18.60
CA GLU A 450 -27.67 -27.01 19.71
C GLU A 450 -26.92 -25.70 19.45
N ALA A 451 -26.54 -25.44 18.20
CA ALA A 451 -25.92 -24.17 17.83
C ALA A 451 -26.83 -22.99 18.13
N TYR A 452 -28.14 -23.11 17.93
CA TYR A 452 -29.07 -22.04 18.28
C TYR A 452 -29.22 -21.83 19.79
N GLN A 453 -28.74 -22.74 20.64
CA GLN A 453 -28.74 -22.53 22.09
C GLN A 453 -27.48 -21.80 22.58
N ASP A 454 -26.43 -21.72 21.75
CA ASP A 454 -25.15 -21.12 22.09
C ASP A 454 -24.60 -20.31 20.90
N LYS A 455 -24.66 -18.97 21.00
CA LYS A 455 -24.16 -18.04 19.98
C LYS A 455 -22.69 -18.29 19.59
N ASN A 456 -21.84 -18.75 20.50
CA ASN A 456 -20.44 -19.07 20.20
C ASN A 456 -20.31 -20.38 19.41
N LYS A 457 -21.21 -21.33 19.64
CA LYS A 457 -21.28 -22.54 18.81
C LYS A 457 -21.87 -22.19 17.44
N PHE A 458 -22.93 -21.40 17.39
CA PHE A 458 -23.51 -20.92 16.14
C PHE A 458 -22.51 -20.23 15.24
N SER A 459 -21.70 -19.30 15.76
CA SER A 459 -20.67 -18.61 14.97
C SER A 459 -19.56 -19.52 14.44
N LYS A 460 -19.36 -20.70 15.03
CA LYS A 460 -18.44 -21.73 14.52
C LYS A 460 -19.07 -22.61 13.43
N GLU A 461 -20.38 -22.82 13.49
CA GLU A 461 -21.14 -23.63 12.53
C GLU A 461 -21.67 -22.81 11.34
N SER A 462 -21.92 -21.52 11.56
CA SER A 462 -22.62 -20.60 10.66
C SER A 462 -21.90 -19.25 10.53
N PHE A 463 -22.11 -18.58 9.40
CA PHE A 463 -21.67 -17.21 9.08
C PHE A 463 -22.80 -16.20 9.20
N SER A 464 -24.04 -16.69 9.28
CA SER A 464 -25.17 -15.79 9.42
C SER A 464 -25.01 -15.02 10.71
N ASN A 465 -25.56 -13.81 10.74
CA ASN A 465 -25.76 -13.13 12.00
C ASN A 465 -26.67 -14.01 12.87
N TYR A 466 -26.24 -14.31 14.10
CA TYR A 466 -26.98 -15.20 14.99
C TYR A 466 -28.38 -14.66 15.27
N GLU A 467 -28.49 -13.38 15.59
CA GLU A 467 -29.76 -12.75 15.96
C GLU A 467 -30.75 -12.74 14.80
N TRP A 468 -30.28 -12.36 13.62
CA TRP A 468 -31.08 -12.37 12.40
C TRP A 468 -31.58 -13.77 12.08
N ASN A 469 -30.69 -14.76 12.04
CA ASN A 469 -31.07 -16.12 11.67
C ASN A 469 -32.01 -16.75 12.72
N LEU A 470 -31.78 -16.48 14.00
CA LEU A 470 -32.69 -16.90 15.06
C LEU A 470 -34.10 -16.32 14.85
N ILE A 471 -34.23 -15.07 14.44
CA ILE A 471 -35.53 -14.45 14.13
C ILE A 471 -36.17 -15.05 12.86
N ASP A 472 -35.39 -15.30 11.81
CA ASP A 472 -35.90 -15.96 10.61
C ASP A 472 -36.49 -17.33 10.94
N MET A 473 -35.82 -18.07 11.82
CA MET A 473 -36.21 -19.43 12.18
C MET A 473 -37.31 -19.48 13.25
N LYS A 474 -37.28 -18.60 14.26
CA LYS A 474 -38.23 -18.60 15.39
C LYS A 474 -39.65 -18.21 14.97
N HIS A 475 -39.77 -17.26 14.06
CA HIS A 475 -41.05 -16.64 13.68
C HIS A 475 -41.58 -17.24 12.37
N PRO A 476 -42.74 -17.92 12.36
CA PRO A 476 -43.30 -18.59 11.18
C PRO A 476 -43.56 -17.69 9.97
N GLU A 477 -43.72 -16.38 10.18
CA GLU A 477 -43.89 -15.40 9.12
C GLU A 477 -42.60 -15.10 8.34
N ASN A 478 -41.43 -15.36 8.93
CA ASN A 478 -40.13 -15.04 8.34
C ASN A 478 -39.52 -16.21 7.55
N SER A 479 -40.05 -17.43 7.72
CA SER A 479 -39.54 -18.63 7.04
C SER A 479 -40.63 -19.64 6.69
N LYS A 480 -40.35 -20.48 5.69
CA LYS A 480 -41.27 -21.52 5.24
C LYS A 480 -40.69 -22.90 5.55
N LEU A 481 -41.39 -23.71 6.33
CA LEU A 481 -41.04 -25.12 6.53
C LEU A 481 -41.29 -25.90 5.22
N LEU A 482 -40.23 -26.47 4.65
CA LEU A 482 -40.24 -27.22 3.39
C LEU A 482 -40.25 -28.74 3.63
N TYR A 483 -39.61 -29.21 4.71
CA TYR A 483 -39.58 -30.63 5.08
C TYR A 483 -39.24 -30.81 6.56
N GLY A 484 -39.71 -31.91 7.16
CA GLY A 484 -39.33 -32.34 8.49
C GLY A 484 -40.16 -31.73 9.61
N VAL A 485 -39.67 -31.88 10.84
CA VAL A 485 -40.40 -31.48 12.06
C VAL A 485 -40.28 -29.97 12.27
N ASN A 486 -41.36 -29.31 12.66
CA ASN A 486 -41.26 -27.91 13.06
C ASN A 486 -40.45 -27.76 14.36
N ILE A 487 -39.31 -27.07 14.28
CA ILE A 487 -38.36 -26.88 15.39
C ILE A 487 -38.56 -25.57 16.17
N GLN A 488 -39.50 -24.71 15.79
CA GLN A 488 -39.64 -23.34 16.35
C GLN A 488 -39.82 -23.30 17.87
N ALA A 489 -40.57 -24.26 18.41
CA ALA A 489 -40.77 -24.39 19.86
C ALA A 489 -39.49 -24.79 20.61
N GLN A 490 -38.48 -25.27 19.91
CA GLN A 490 -37.20 -25.70 20.46
C GLN A 490 -36.13 -24.59 20.37
N LEU A 491 -36.39 -23.50 19.64
CA LEU A 491 -35.48 -22.37 19.49
C LEU A 491 -35.65 -21.36 20.64
N PRO A 492 -34.59 -20.63 21.04
CA PRO A 492 -34.67 -19.60 22.07
C PRO A 492 -35.72 -18.53 21.78
N GLU A 493 -36.21 -17.89 22.84
CA GLU A 493 -37.08 -16.72 22.71
C GLU A 493 -36.30 -15.49 22.24
N THR A 494 -36.94 -14.66 21.42
CA THR A 494 -36.31 -13.50 20.79
C THR A 494 -36.65 -12.17 21.48
N ASP A 495 -37.53 -12.14 22.46
CA ASP A 495 -38.04 -10.89 23.05
C ASP A 495 -36.90 -9.99 23.59
N ASN A 496 -35.91 -10.61 24.23
CA ASN A 496 -34.76 -9.91 24.84
C ASN A 496 -33.51 -9.88 23.95
N LEU A 497 -33.64 -10.19 22.66
CA LEU A 497 -32.51 -10.26 21.74
C LEU A 497 -31.90 -8.86 21.51
N ILE A 498 -30.58 -8.76 21.65
CA ILE A 498 -29.81 -7.54 21.35
C ILE A 498 -29.00 -7.79 20.09
N PHE A 499 -29.25 -6.99 19.06
CA PHE A 499 -28.53 -7.13 17.80
C PHE A 499 -27.12 -6.57 17.87
N ASP A 500 -26.22 -7.22 17.13
CA ASP A 500 -24.96 -6.61 16.75
C ASP A 500 -25.21 -5.60 15.62
N TYR A 501 -25.46 -4.35 16.00
CA TYR A 501 -25.75 -3.27 15.07
C TYR A 501 -24.62 -3.04 14.06
N ASN A 502 -23.36 -3.30 14.42
CA ASN A 502 -22.22 -3.20 13.50
C ASN A 502 -22.34 -4.26 12.40
N ASP A 503 -22.53 -5.52 12.77
CA ASP A 503 -22.63 -6.61 11.79
C ASP A 503 -23.82 -6.41 10.84
N VAL A 504 -24.98 -5.97 11.35
CA VAL A 504 -26.16 -5.72 10.50
C VAL A 504 -25.91 -4.53 9.55
N LEU A 505 -25.31 -3.44 10.03
CA LEU A 505 -24.98 -2.27 9.20
C LEU A 505 -23.96 -2.62 8.12
N THR A 506 -22.88 -3.32 8.49
CA THR A 506 -21.83 -3.75 7.55
C THR A 506 -22.39 -4.61 6.43
N ARG A 507 -23.37 -5.49 6.72
CA ARG A 507 -24.04 -6.28 5.68
C ARG A 507 -24.83 -5.41 4.70
N GLY A 508 -25.47 -4.33 5.17
CA GLY A 508 -26.13 -3.37 4.29
C GLY A 508 -25.13 -2.66 3.37
N LEU A 509 -24.04 -2.15 3.95
CA LEU A 509 -22.98 -1.45 3.21
C LEU A 509 -22.26 -2.36 2.20
N TYR A 510 -22.02 -3.63 2.54
CA TYR A 510 -21.43 -4.64 1.64
C TYR A 510 -22.18 -4.74 0.31
N HIS A 511 -23.52 -4.75 0.33
CA HIS A 511 -24.31 -4.82 -0.89
C HIS A 511 -24.31 -3.52 -1.69
N LEU A 512 -24.23 -2.36 -1.02
CA LEU A 512 -24.06 -1.07 -1.69
C LEU A 512 -22.69 -0.98 -2.38
N GLU A 513 -21.63 -1.43 -1.71
CA GLU A 513 -20.29 -1.52 -2.30
C GLU A 513 -20.27 -2.48 -3.50
N LYS A 514 -20.89 -3.65 -3.37
CA LYS A 514 -21.01 -4.61 -4.47
C LYS A 514 -21.79 -4.03 -5.65
N SER A 515 -22.84 -3.25 -5.39
CA SER A 515 -23.56 -2.51 -6.43
C SER A 515 -22.70 -1.48 -7.16
N LEU A 516 -21.73 -0.85 -6.48
CA LEU A 516 -20.80 0.10 -7.09
C LEU A 516 -19.76 -0.60 -7.98
N LYS A 517 -19.30 -1.79 -7.58
CA LYS A 517 -18.26 -2.57 -8.29
C LYS A 517 -18.81 -3.35 -9.49
N GLU A 518 -20.10 -3.65 -9.51
CA GLU A 518 -20.74 -4.44 -10.56
C GLU A 518 -20.82 -3.67 -11.89
N LYS A 519 -20.44 -4.36 -12.98
CA LYS A 519 -20.44 -3.79 -14.34
C LYS A 519 -21.77 -3.98 -15.04
N ASP A 520 -22.46 -5.08 -14.75
CA ASP A 520 -23.81 -5.31 -15.28
C ASP A 520 -24.83 -4.43 -14.53
N ILE A 521 -25.45 -3.49 -15.23
CA ILE A 521 -26.35 -2.48 -14.62
C ILE A 521 -27.49 -3.16 -13.86
N PHE A 522 -28.09 -4.21 -14.42
CA PHE A 522 -29.21 -4.89 -13.79
C PHE A 522 -28.78 -5.62 -12.51
N THR A 523 -27.63 -6.29 -12.52
CA THR A 523 -27.04 -6.91 -11.33
C THR A 523 -26.64 -5.85 -10.30
N ALA A 524 -26.13 -4.69 -10.72
CA ALA A 524 -25.84 -3.56 -9.84
C ALA A 524 -27.12 -3.04 -9.16
N MET A 525 -28.22 -2.90 -9.90
CA MET A 525 -29.54 -2.53 -9.37
C MET A 525 -30.06 -3.58 -8.37
N LYS A 526 -29.87 -4.87 -8.66
CA LYS A 526 -30.20 -5.97 -7.72
C LYS A 526 -29.39 -5.88 -6.42
N GLU A 527 -28.10 -5.62 -6.49
CA GLU A 527 -27.27 -5.48 -5.29
C GLU A 527 -27.61 -4.19 -4.52
N CYS A 528 -27.94 -3.09 -5.21
CA CYS A 528 -28.39 -1.86 -4.55
C CYS A 528 -29.66 -2.08 -3.74
N SER A 529 -30.69 -2.70 -4.35
CA SER A 529 -31.94 -3.01 -3.63
C SER A 529 -31.72 -3.94 -2.43
N LYS A 530 -30.78 -4.89 -2.50
CA LYS A 530 -30.40 -5.70 -1.34
C LYS A 530 -29.81 -4.83 -0.23
N GLY A 531 -28.93 -3.88 -0.55
CA GLY A 531 -28.38 -2.93 0.41
C GLY A 531 -29.45 -2.09 1.09
N ILE A 532 -30.39 -1.55 0.31
CA ILE A 532 -31.52 -0.76 0.81
C ILE A 532 -32.40 -1.59 1.76
N PHE A 533 -32.75 -2.83 1.42
CA PHE A 533 -33.58 -3.67 2.31
C PHE A 533 -32.89 -3.98 3.63
N LYS A 534 -31.59 -4.27 3.61
CA LYS A 534 -30.80 -4.52 4.83
C LYS A 534 -30.67 -3.26 5.69
N LEU A 535 -30.46 -2.10 5.07
CA LEU A 535 -30.49 -0.82 5.78
C LEU A 535 -31.87 -0.57 6.38
N GLY A 536 -32.95 -0.84 5.65
CA GLY A 536 -34.31 -0.75 6.20
C GLY A 536 -34.50 -1.59 7.47
N PHE A 537 -34.08 -2.85 7.42
CA PHE A 537 -34.10 -3.73 8.59
C PHE A 537 -33.27 -3.16 9.75
N TYR A 538 -32.04 -2.71 9.49
CA TYR A 538 -31.16 -2.07 10.47
C TYR A 538 -31.86 -0.90 11.17
N PHE A 539 -32.51 0.00 10.42
CA PHE A 539 -33.21 1.15 11.00
C PHE A 539 -34.38 0.71 11.88
N CYS A 540 -35.15 -0.29 11.46
CA CYS A 540 -36.25 -0.81 12.27
C CYS A 540 -35.76 -1.34 13.62
N ILE A 541 -34.73 -2.18 13.65
CA ILE A 541 -34.20 -2.77 14.91
C ILE A 541 -33.41 -1.76 15.76
N TYR A 542 -32.85 -0.72 15.14
CA TYR A 542 -32.10 0.32 15.83
C TYR A 542 -33.03 1.31 16.53
N PHE A 543 -34.11 1.73 15.87
CA PHE A 543 -35.07 2.67 16.43
C PHE A 543 -36.22 2.00 17.21
N ASP A 544 -36.47 0.72 16.96
CA ASP A 544 -37.37 -0.13 17.72
C ASP A 544 -36.69 -1.47 18.05
N PRO A 545 -36.01 -1.57 19.21
CA PRO A 545 -35.35 -2.79 19.65
C PRO A 545 -36.28 -3.99 19.86
N THR A 546 -37.61 -3.83 19.78
CA THR A 546 -38.60 -4.92 19.88
C THR A 546 -39.01 -5.49 18.52
N PHE A 547 -38.54 -4.92 17.40
CA PHE A 547 -38.90 -5.37 16.07
C PHE A 547 -38.28 -6.73 15.72
N ARG A 548 -39.09 -7.70 15.27
CA ARG A 548 -38.69 -9.10 15.01
C ARG A 548 -39.15 -9.67 13.66
N SER A 549 -39.42 -8.81 12.67
CA SER A 549 -39.80 -9.26 11.32
C SER A 549 -38.69 -9.02 10.31
N THR A 550 -38.46 -9.99 9.43
CA THR A 550 -37.55 -9.87 8.28
C THR A 550 -38.30 -9.76 6.96
N SER A 551 -39.65 -9.73 7.01
CA SER A 551 -40.50 -9.48 5.85
C SER A 551 -40.22 -8.09 5.28
N ILE A 552 -40.01 -8.03 3.96
CA ILE A 552 -39.73 -6.78 3.25
C ILE A 552 -40.90 -5.80 3.42
N ILE A 553 -42.13 -6.32 3.41
CA ILE A 553 -43.34 -5.50 3.57
C ILE A 553 -43.47 -4.96 5.00
N GLU A 554 -43.23 -5.79 6.02
CA GLU A 554 -43.31 -5.35 7.42
C GLU A 554 -42.20 -4.35 7.79
N ILE A 555 -40.99 -4.53 7.26
CA ILE A 555 -39.90 -3.55 7.38
C ILE A 555 -40.34 -2.22 6.76
N GLY A 556 -40.88 -2.23 5.54
CA GLY A 556 -41.39 -1.01 4.89
C GLY A 556 -42.46 -0.29 5.71
N ARG A 557 -43.44 -1.05 6.23
CA ARG A 557 -44.49 -0.52 7.13
C ARG A 557 -43.90 0.10 8.39
N LYS A 558 -42.90 -0.56 8.99
CA LYS A 558 -42.25 -0.06 10.21
C LYS A 558 -41.41 1.19 9.95
N LEU A 559 -40.71 1.27 8.81
CA LEU A 559 -40.00 2.48 8.40
C LEU A 559 -40.96 3.66 8.23
N GLN A 560 -42.11 3.44 7.57
CA GLN A 560 -43.15 4.45 7.43
C GLN A 560 -43.65 4.94 8.80
N GLU A 561 -43.98 4.02 9.71
CA GLU A 561 -44.39 4.32 11.09
C GLU A 561 -43.34 5.17 11.83
N LEU A 562 -42.07 4.75 11.78
CA LEU A 562 -40.96 5.45 12.43
C LEU A 562 -40.73 6.84 11.81
N SER A 563 -40.99 7.01 10.50
CA SER A 563 -40.72 8.25 9.76
C SER A 563 -41.66 9.40 10.14
N VAL A 564 -42.86 9.09 10.61
CA VAL A 564 -43.85 10.08 11.06
C VAL A 564 -43.26 11.03 12.11
N ASN A 565 -42.46 10.48 13.02
CA ASN A 565 -41.87 11.22 14.13
C ASN A 565 -40.35 11.43 13.99
N ARG A 566 -39.75 11.03 12.85
CA ARG A 566 -38.30 11.10 12.61
C ARG A 566 -38.01 11.56 11.19
N LYS A 567 -37.87 12.89 11.03
CA LYS A 567 -37.57 13.49 9.72
C LYS A 567 -36.29 12.92 9.08
N SER A 568 -35.30 12.54 9.89
CA SER A 568 -34.03 11.98 9.41
C SER A 568 -34.19 10.65 8.67
N ILE A 569 -35.26 9.89 8.90
CA ILE A 569 -35.45 8.58 8.25
C ILE A 569 -36.42 8.63 7.06
N LYS A 570 -36.99 9.81 6.77
CA LYS A 570 -37.99 9.97 5.71
C LYS A 570 -37.44 9.60 4.34
N SER A 571 -36.24 10.06 4.00
CA SER A 571 -35.60 9.73 2.72
C SER A 571 -35.32 8.22 2.57
N LEU A 572 -35.08 7.49 3.67
CA LEU A 572 -34.93 6.04 3.60
C LEU A 572 -36.22 5.35 3.13
N VAL A 573 -37.40 5.85 3.53
CA VAL A 573 -38.68 5.32 3.08
C VAL A 573 -38.77 5.44 1.55
N ASP A 574 -38.40 6.59 0.99
CA ASP A 574 -38.42 6.81 -0.45
C ASP A 574 -37.47 5.84 -1.19
N PHE A 575 -36.23 5.66 -0.71
CA PHE A 575 -35.30 4.68 -1.27
C PHE A 575 -35.82 3.24 -1.18
N TYR A 576 -36.49 2.91 -0.06
CA TYR A 576 -37.07 1.58 0.18
C TYR A 576 -38.23 1.29 -0.77
N GLU A 577 -39.10 2.28 -1.00
CA GLU A 577 -40.17 2.22 -2.00
C GLU A 577 -39.61 2.03 -3.41
N ASP A 578 -38.58 2.79 -3.77
CA ASP A 578 -37.89 2.65 -5.06
C ASP A 578 -37.28 1.25 -5.25
N ALA A 579 -36.70 0.67 -4.20
CA ALA A 579 -36.19 -0.71 -4.22
C ALA A 579 -37.30 -1.76 -4.38
N ILE A 580 -38.47 -1.55 -3.75
CA ILE A 580 -39.65 -2.39 -3.96
C ILE A 580 -40.13 -2.29 -5.41
N ILE A 581 -40.25 -1.07 -5.95
CA ILE A 581 -40.69 -0.84 -7.34
C ILE A 581 -39.76 -1.58 -8.30
N PHE A 582 -38.44 -1.40 -8.15
CA PHE A 582 -37.45 -2.12 -8.94
C PHE A 582 -37.64 -3.64 -8.89
N ARG A 583 -37.92 -4.20 -7.71
CA ARG A 583 -38.14 -5.64 -7.55
C ARG A 583 -39.44 -6.15 -8.17
N ILE A 584 -40.33 -5.27 -8.59
CA ILE A 584 -41.62 -5.62 -9.20
C ILE A 584 -41.60 -5.34 -10.71
N THR A 585 -40.85 -4.32 -11.15
CA THR A 585 -40.91 -3.77 -12.52
C THR A 585 -39.60 -3.86 -13.29
N ASP A 586 -38.52 -4.33 -12.67
CA ASP A 586 -37.14 -4.29 -13.17
C ASP A 586 -36.57 -2.87 -13.37
N HIS A 587 -37.27 -1.82 -12.90
CA HIS A 587 -36.87 -0.43 -13.05
C HIS A 587 -37.03 0.34 -11.73
N TYR A 588 -36.02 1.12 -11.36
CA TYR A 588 -36.19 2.12 -10.31
C TYR A 588 -37.09 3.26 -10.80
N LYS A 589 -37.85 3.87 -9.89
CA LYS A 589 -38.64 5.07 -10.19
C LYS A 589 -37.73 6.27 -10.42
N THR A 590 -36.70 6.42 -9.58
CA THR A 590 -35.62 7.41 -9.77
C THR A 590 -34.56 6.84 -10.70
N GLU A 591 -33.86 7.69 -11.46
CA GLU A 591 -32.75 7.22 -12.30
C GLU A 591 -31.68 6.55 -11.43
N PHE A 592 -31.18 5.39 -11.84
CA PHE A 592 -30.41 4.52 -10.94
C PHE A 592 -29.09 5.16 -10.46
N LYS A 593 -28.42 5.93 -11.32
CA LYS A 593 -27.20 6.65 -10.93
C LYS A 593 -27.51 7.76 -9.92
N GLU A 594 -28.58 8.52 -10.12
CA GLU A 594 -29.09 9.52 -9.17
C GLU A 594 -29.48 8.88 -7.83
N LEU A 595 -30.32 7.85 -7.84
CA LEU A 595 -30.74 7.11 -6.64
C LEU A 595 -29.55 6.62 -5.81
N ARG A 596 -28.54 6.06 -6.48
CA ARG A 596 -27.33 5.55 -5.81
C ARG A 596 -26.47 6.67 -5.23
N SER A 597 -26.33 7.78 -5.94
CA SER A 597 -25.63 8.97 -5.45
C SER A 597 -26.32 9.57 -4.22
N ASP A 598 -27.64 9.71 -4.28
CA ASP A 598 -28.46 10.27 -3.22
C ASP A 598 -28.49 9.36 -1.99
N LEU A 599 -28.59 8.05 -2.19
CA LEU A 599 -28.53 7.06 -1.12
C LEU A 599 -27.19 7.12 -0.38
N LEU A 600 -26.06 7.18 -1.10
CA LEU A 600 -24.74 7.29 -0.47
C LEU A 600 -24.61 8.60 0.30
N SER A 601 -25.00 9.72 -0.31
CA SER A 601 -24.95 11.04 0.33
C SER A 601 -25.81 11.06 1.60
N TYR A 602 -26.99 10.45 1.56
CA TYR A 602 -27.88 10.29 2.70
C TYR A 602 -27.24 9.45 3.81
N ILE A 603 -26.68 8.28 3.50
CA ILE A 603 -26.05 7.41 4.50
C ILE A 603 -24.85 8.09 5.16
N PHE A 604 -23.96 8.73 4.38
CA PHE A 604 -22.83 9.48 4.94
C PHE A 604 -23.27 10.64 5.82
N SER A 605 -24.32 11.37 5.42
CA SER A 605 -24.90 12.45 6.22
C SER A 605 -25.42 11.95 7.58
N LEU A 606 -26.06 10.78 7.63
CA LEU A 606 -26.52 10.21 8.89
C LEU A 606 -25.38 9.70 9.78
N LEU A 607 -24.30 9.17 9.21
CA LEU A 607 -23.09 8.79 9.95
C LEU A 607 -22.43 10.02 10.58
N ASP A 608 -22.28 11.10 9.80
CA ASP A 608 -21.71 12.36 10.26
C ASP A 608 -22.51 12.94 11.44
N GLN A 609 -23.83 13.01 11.26
CA GLN A 609 -24.79 13.44 12.29
C GLN A 609 -24.91 12.50 13.50
N GLY A 610 -24.29 11.32 13.46
CA GLY A 610 -24.39 10.30 14.52
C GLY A 610 -25.79 9.72 14.71
N VAL A 611 -26.63 9.78 13.66
CA VAL A 611 -27.98 9.19 13.66
C VAL A 611 -27.90 7.67 13.51
N LEU A 612 -26.90 7.19 12.78
CA LEU A 612 -26.49 5.78 12.78
C LEU A 612 -25.52 5.53 13.94
N HIS A 613 -25.40 4.27 14.34
CA HIS A 613 -24.49 3.85 15.41
C HIS A 613 -23.08 4.42 15.17
N LYS A 614 -22.66 5.37 16.02
CA LYS A 614 -21.38 6.05 15.92
C LYS A 614 -20.33 5.29 16.73
N LYS A 615 -19.77 4.24 16.13
CA LYS A 615 -18.50 3.63 16.54
C LYS A 615 -17.90 2.83 15.38
N MET A 616 -17.53 3.52 14.30
CA MET A 616 -16.41 3.04 13.48
C MET A 616 -15.16 3.46 14.25
N GLY A 617 -14.57 2.50 14.98
CA GLY A 617 -13.30 2.71 15.68
C GLY A 617 -12.16 2.93 14.72
#